data_AF-A0A8B8DM17-F1
#
_entry.id   AF-A0A8B8DM17-F1
#
_cell.length_a   1.000
_cell.length_b   1.000
_cell.length_c   1.000
_cell.angle_alpha   90.00
_cell.angle_beta   90.00
_cell.angle_gamma   90.00
#
_symmetry.space_group_name_H-M   'P 1'
#
loop_
_entity.id
_entity.type
_entity.pdbx_description
1 polymer ?
#
loop_
_entity_poly.entity_id
_entity_poly.type
_entity_poly.pdbx_seq_one_letter_code
_entity_poly.pdbx_strand_id
1 'polypeptide(L)'
;MAAKVAPELLKDVCGEHNLTHVKTEEKNPLPSAEDLHQEKSHLELLQNLEMFNAQQLQHIRTKERVMLPDSSMLLEEKNRERHLNNISEFLRSELRPTEPMEKLVLPDVVTIAQEKTEEELKSGIEQFNKDQLRHQKTEEKNPLPDKNDISQEKREQGVKQEITNFPKSKLRRANTEEKISLPSAEAIQQEKREVNIRKSLTEFEKGNLKHVQTEEKNPLPDATVIGQEKQEVELRSKISDFDKTTLARTETQEKNPLPPPEAIEMEKKLEEHIKGIEGFKKDELKHAETQVRERLPSKEDIALEKASGDK
;
A
#
# COMPACT_ATOMS: atom_id res chain seq x y z
N MET A 1 39.31 -1.26 -85.40
CA MET A 1 38.67 -2.59 -85.48
C MET A 1 37.20 -2.42 -85.14
N ALA A 2 36.32 -2.43 -86.14
CA ALA A 2 34.88 -2.38 -85.89
C ALA A 2 34.41 -3.79 -85.51
N ALA A 3 33.93 -3.97 -84.28
CA ALA A 3 33.41 -5.24 -83.80
C ALA A 3 32.15 -5.59 -84.60
N LYS A 4 32.21 -6.66 -85.39
CA LYS A 4 31.05 -7.25 -86.07
C LYS A 4 30.13 -7.84 -85.01
N VAL A 5 29.02 -7.16 -84.72
CA VAL A 5 27.94 -7.70 -83.90
C VAL A 5 27.37 -8.93 -84.61
N ALA A 6 27.16 -10.02 -83.87
CA ALA A 6 26.63 -11.26 -84.44
C ALA A 6 25.22 -11.02 -85.02
N PRO A 7 24.94 -11.46 -86.26
CA PRO A 7 23.67 -11.18 -86.95
C PRO A 7 22.44 -11.73 -86.21
N GLU A 8 22.60 -12.80 -85.42
CA GLU A 8 21.57 -13.34 -84.52
C GLU A 8 21.12 -12.32 -83.47
N LEU A 9 22.05 -11.60 -82.84
CA LEU A 9 21.74 -10.56 -81.86
C LEU A 9 21.01 -9.37 -82.51
N LEU A 10 21.33 -9.08 -83.77
CA LEU A 10 20.64 -8.04 -84.53
C LEU A 10 19.19 -8.45 -84.82
N LYS A 11 18.96 -9.73 -85.10
CA LYS A 11 17.63 -10.27 -85.37
C LYS A 11 16.76 -10.31 -84.11
N ASP A 12 17.35 -10.68 -82.98
CA ASP A 12 16.66 -10.70 -81.69
C ASP A 12 16.28 -9.29 -81.25
N VAL A 13 17.20 -8.31 -81.29
CA VAL A 13 16.91 -6.92 -80.87
C VAL A 13 15.93 -6.21 -81.82
N CYS A 14 15.88 -6.58 -83.10
CA CYS A 14 14.93 -6.02 -84.06
C CYS A 14 13.57 -6.75 -84.11
N GLY A 15 13.37 -7.82 -83.34
CA GLY A 15 12.08 -8.51 -83.23
C GLY A 15 11.05 -7.76 -82.38
N GLU A 16 9.78 -8.17 -82.44
CA GLU A 16 8.77 -7.66 -81.52
C GLU A 16 8.98 -8.21 -80.10
N HIS A 17 9.18 -7.31 -79.13
CA HIS A 17 9.39 -7.65 -77.73
C HIS A 17 8.14 -7.30 -76.92
N ASN A 18 7.50 -8.32 -76.35
CA ASN A 18 6.43 -8.12 -75.38
C ASN A 18 7.02 -7.82 -74.01
N LEU A 19 7.32 -6.54 -73.77
CA LEU A 19 7.70 -6.04 -72.44
C LEU A 19 6.45 -5.97 -71.56
N THR A 20 6.52 -6.52 -70.35
CA THR A 20 5.41 -6.43 -69.39
C THR A 20 5.22 -4.98 -68.97
N HIS A 21 4.02 -4.43 -69.17
CA HIS A 21 3.71 -3.06 -68.79
C HIS A 21 3.78 -2.91 -67.26
N VAL A 22 4.75 -2.15 -66.76
CA VAL A 22 4.86 -1.80 -65.34
C VAL A 22 4.21 -0.42 -65.13
N LYS A 23 3.20 -0.36 -64.26
CA LYS A 23 2.56 0.89 -63.86
C LYS A 23 3.53 1.67 -62.99
N THR A 24 4.08 2.77 -63.48
CA THR A 24 4.94 3.67 -62.70
C THR A 24 4.08 4.52 -61.77
N GLU A 25 4.21 4.35 -60.45
CA GLU A 25 3.62 5.27 -59.47
C GLU A 25 4.65 6.34 -59.09
N GLU A 26 4.31 7.60 -59.34
CA GLU A 26 5.11 8.77 -58.96
C GLU A 26 5.12 8.91 -57.44
N LYS A 27 6.29 8.72 -56.81
CA LYS A 27 6.46 8.69 -55.35
C LYS A 27 6.40 10.07 -54.67
N ASN A 28 6.35 11.15 -55.43
CA ASN A 28 6.20 12.52 -54.93
C ASN A 28 4.95 13.16 -55.55
N PRO A 29 3.77 13.07 -54.91
CA PRO A 29 2.61 13.81 -55.37
C PRO A 29 2.92 15.31 -55.35
N LEU A 30 2.56 16.01 -56.42
CA LEU A 30 2.63 17.47 -56.46
C LEU A 30 1.73 18.07 -55.35
N PRO A 31 2.09 19.24 -54.79
CA PRO A 31 1.25 19.93 -53.81
C PRO A 31 -0.19 20.07 -54.32
N SER A 32 -1.16 19.75 -53.48
CA SER A 32 -2.57 19.90 -53.82
C SER A 32 -2.96 21.38 -53.87
N ALA A 33 -4.10 21.70 -54.48
CA ALA A 33 -4.65 23.05 -54.46
C ALA A 33 -4.92 23.57 -53.03
N GLU A 34 -5.24 22.64 -52.11
CA GLU A 34 -5.44 22.94 -50.69
C GLU A 34 -4.12 23.35 -50.03
N ASP A 35 -3.03 22.61 -50.32
CA ASP A 35 -1.70 22.89 -49.78
C ASP A 35 -1.21 24.29 -50.20
N LEU A 36 -1.42 24.63 -51.48
CA LEU A 36 -1.08 25.96 -52.01
C LEU A 36 -1.94 27.07 -51.39
N HIS A 37 -3.21 26.81 -51.12
CA HIS A 37 -4.07 27.79 -50.45
C HIS A 37 -3.64 28.00 -49.00
N GLN A 38 -3.34 26.92 -48.27
CA GLN A 38 -2.86 27.00 -46.89
C GLN A 38 -1.53 27.77 -46.82
N GLU A 39 -0.58 27.45 -47.72
CA GLU A 39 0.69 28.17 -47.82
C GLU A 39 0.47 29.67 -48.07
N LYS A 40 -0.40 30.02 -49.03
CA LYS A 40 -0.74 31.42 -49.32
C LYS A 40 -1.37 32.14 -48.13
N SER A 41 -2.27 31.48 -47.40
CA SER A 41 -2.91 32.04 -46.21
C SER A 41 -1.91 32.26 -45.07
N HIS A 42 -0.95 31.36 -44.92
CA HIS A 42 0.10 31.46 -43.92
C HIS A 42 1.05 32.63 -44.24
N LEU A 43 1.43 32.79 -45.51
CA LEU A 43 2.25 33.91 -45.97
C LEU A 43 1.55 35.26 -45.77
N GLU A 44 0.24 35.33 -46.04
CA GLU A 44 -0.56 36.53 -45.78
C GLU A 44 -0.61 36.89 -44.29
N LEU A 45 -0.79 35.89 -43.41
CA LEU A 45 -0.72 36.10 -41.96
C LEU A 45 0.64 36.63 -41.52
N LEU A 46 1.74 36.04 -42.02
CA LEU A 46 3.10 36.48 -41.71
C LEU A 46 3.33 37.93 -42.14
N GLN A 47 2.88 38.29 -43.35
CA GLN A 47 2.98 39.66 -43.84
C GLN A 47 2.18 40.64 -42.96
N ASN A 48 0.98 40.26 -42.53
CA ASN A 48 0.16 41.07 -41.63
C ASN A 48 0.82 41.24 -40.25
N LEU A 49 1.52 40.22 -39.75
CA LEU A 49 2.30 40.30 -38.51
C LEU A 49 3.55 41.17 -38.66
N GLU A 50 4.26 41.11 -39.80
CA GLU A 50 5.40 41.99 -40.07
C GLU A 50 4.99 43.46 -40.16
N MET A 51 3.79 43.73 -40.67
CA MET A 51 3.22 45.09 -40.73
C MET A 51 2.52 45.52 -39.44
N PHE A 52 2.48 44.67 -38.40
CA PHE A 52 1.77 44.95 -37.16
C PHE A 52 2.48 46.04 -36.34
N ASN A 53 1.78 47.16 -36.10
CA ASN A 53 2.28 48.23 -35.24
C ASN A 53 1.80 48.04 -33.80
N ALA A 54 2.68 47.51 -32.94
CA ALA A 54 2.41 47.32 -31.51
C ALA A 54 2.11 48.61 -30.74
N GLN A 55 2.47 49.80 -31.27
CA GLN A 55 2.16 51.08 -30.63
C GLN A 55 0.67 51.44 -30.70
N GLN A 56 -0.12 50.74 -31.52
CA GLN A 56 -1.57 50.92 -31.60
C GLN A 56 -2.33 50.09 -30.54
N LEU A 57 -1.63 49.23 -29.77
CA LEU A 57 -2.25 48.47 -28.69
C LEU A 57 -2.65 49.39 -27.54
N GLN A 58 -3.91 49.29 -27.11
CA GLN A 58 -4.44 50.03 -25.98
C GLN A 58 -3.82 49.51 -24.68
N HIS A 59 -3.20 50.39 -23.89
CA HIS A 59 -2.72 50.03 -22.55
C HIS A 59 -3.89 49.83 -21.59
N ILE A 60 -4.11 48.59 -21.16
CA ILE A 60 -5.09 48.24 -20.12
C ILE A 60 -4.35 48.01 -18.81
N ARG A 61 -4.75 48.73 -17.75
CA ARG A 61 -4.27 48.48 -16.39
C ARG A 61 -5.02 47.29 -15.81
N THR A 62 -4.34 46.17 -15.63
CA THR A 62 -4.91 44.99 -14.97
C THR A 62 -5.16 45.32 -13.49
N LYS A 63 -6.42 45.16 -13.04
CA LYS A 63 -6.77 45.19 -11.62
C LYS A 63 -6.80 43.76 -11.12
N GLU A 64 -5.78 43.36 -10.37
CA GLU A 64 -5.79 42.10 -9.63
C GLU A 64 -6.88 42.16 -8.56
N ARG A 65 -7.82 41.22 -8.60
CA ARG A 65 -8.85 41.11 -7.56
C ARG A 65 -8.28 40.28 -6.42
N VAL A 66 -7.92 40.93 -5.31
CA VAL A 66 -7.66 40.23 -4.05
C VAL A 66 -9.02 39.77 -3.51
N MET A 67 -9.35 38.50 -3.74
CA MET A 67 -10.54 37.88 -3.16
C MET A 67 -10.24 37.63 -1.68
N LEU A 68 -11.10 38.14 -0.80
CA LEU A 68 -11.04 37.77 0.62
C LEU A 68 -11.32 36.27 0.77
N PRO A 69 -10.71 35.58 1.73
CA PRO A 69 -11.01 34.18 2.00
C PRO A 69 -12.51 33.99 2.22
N ASP A 70 -13.09 32.98 1.55
CA ASP A 70 -14.49 32.64 1.76
C ASP A 70 -14.69 31.89 3.10
N SER A 71 -15.95 31.68 3.50
CA SER A 71 -16.23 31.01 4.78
C SER A 71 -15.73 29.56 4.82
N SER A 72 -15.61 28.91 3.66
CA SER A 72 -15.10 27.54 3.57
C SER A 72 -13.61 27.51 3.90
N MET A 73 -12.83 28.43 3.34
CA MET A 73 -11.41 28.57 3.62
C MET A 73 -11.14 28.88 5.10
N LEU A 74 -11.94 29.76 5.71
CA LEU A 74 -11.80 30.08 7.14
C LEU A 74 -12.17 28.90 8.05
N LEU A 75 -13.19 28.11 7.66
CA LEU A 75 -13.58 26.91 8.40
C LEU A 75 -12.49 25.83 8.32
N GLU A 76 -11.90 25.64 7.14
CA GLU A 76 -10.80 24.70 6.92
C GLU A 76 -9.56 25.10 7.71
N GLU A 77 -9.24 26.40 7.74
CA GLU A 77 -8.17 26.95 8.56
C GLU A 77 -8.41 26.69 10.06
N LYS A 78 -9.63 26.94 10.55
CA LYS A 78 -10.01 26.65 11.94
C LYS A 78 -9.94 25.15 12.27
N ASN A 79 -10.25 24.28 11.31
CA ASN A 79 -10.11 22.83 11.48
C ASN A 79 -8.65 22.42 11.58
N ARG A 80 -7.80 23.00 10.73
CA ARG A 80 -6.35 22.79 10.74
C ARG A 80 -5.73 23.18 12.07
N GLU A 81 -6.08 24.37 12.60
CA GLU A 81 -5.60 24.82 13.90
C GLU A 81 -6.04 23.89 15.04
N ARG A 82 -7.32 23.46 15.05
CA ARG A 82 -7.80 22.48 16.04
C ARG A 82 -7.04 21.17 15.99
N HIS A 83 -6.74 20.66 14.79
CA HIS A 83 -5.97 19.43 14.64
C HIS A 83 -4.54 19.57 15.16
N LEU A 84 -3.89 20.70 14.87
CA LEU A 84 -2.54 20.99 15.38
C LEU A 84 -2.52 21.10 16.91
N ASN A 85 -3.51 21.79 17.50
CA ASN A 85 -3.62 21.91 18.95
C ASN A 85 -3.83 20.55 19.61
N ASN A 86 -4.72 19.72 19.07
CA ASN A 86 -4.95 18.37 19.56
C ASN A 86 -3.68 17.51 19.53
N ILE A 87 -2.85 17.64 18.48
CA ILE A 87 -1.55 16.96 18.42
C ILE A 87 -0.58 17.52 19.46
N SER A 88 -0.54 18.84 19.66
CA SER A 88 0.37 19.45 20.63
C SER A 88 0.02 19.11 22.08
N GLU A 89 -1.27 18.95 22.37
CA GLU A 89 -1.78 18.56 23.70
C GLU A 89 -1.78 17.05 23.92
N PHE A 90 -1.42 16.26 22.90
CA PHE A 90 -1.43 14.80 22.97
C PHE A 90 -0.42 14.27 24.00
N LEU A 91 -0.94 13.71 25.09
CA LEU A 91 -0.13 13.07 26.12
C LEU A 91 0.24 11.64 25.70
N ARG A 92 1.48 11.47 25.21
CA ARG A 92 2.03 10.13 24.85
C ARG A 92 1.96 9.13 26.01
N SER A 93 1.93 9.59 27.26
CA SER A 93 1.79 8.76 28.46
C SER A 93 0.40 8.11 28.60
N GLU A 94 -0.62 8.60 27.89
CA GLU A 94 -1.95 8.01 27.87
C GLU A 94 -2.09 6.87 26.85
N LEU A 95 -1.07 6.66 26.01
CA LEU A 95 -1.03 5.49 25.13
C LEU A 95 -0.97 4.22 25.98
N ARG A 96 -1.87 3.29 25.69
CA ARG A 96 -1.85 1.97 26.33
C ARG A 96 -0.54 1.27 25.97
N PRO A 97 0.24 0.79 26.95
CA PRO A 97 1.37 -0.08 26.69
C PRO A 97 0.87 -1.31 25.93
N THR A 98 1.49 -1.60 24.80
CA THR A 98 1.29 -2.83 24.05
C THR A 98 2.64 -3.49 23.88
N GLU A 99 2.72 -4.80 24.13
CA GLU A 99 3.91 -5.55 23.79
C GLU A 99 3.91 -5.77 22.27
N PRO A 100 4.95 -5.32 21.54
CA PRO A 100 5.07 -5.65 20.14
C PRO A 100 5.32 -7.16 20.01
N MET A 101 4.41 -7.89 19.35
CA MET A 101 4.70 -9.25 18.90
C MET A 101 5.62 -9.17 17.68
N GLU A 102 6.92 -9.14 17.92
CA GLU A 102 7.89 -9.44 16.87
C GLU A 102 7.80 -10.93 16.54
N LYS A 103 7.46 -11.26 15.30
CA LYS A 103 7.60 -12.63 14.79
C LYS A 103 9.10 -12.95 14.69
N LEU A 104 9.66 -13.51 15.74
CA LEU A 104 10.94 -14.23 15.66
C LEU A 104 10.70 -15.52 14.88
N VAL A 105 10.75 -15.44 13.55
CA VAL A 105 10.74 -16.64 12.71
C VAL A 105 12.10 -17.28 12.84
N LEU A 106 12.15 -18.44 13.50
CA LEU A 106 13.36 -19.26 13.54
C LEU A 106 13.73 -19.67 12.10
N PRO A 107 15.02 -19.67 11.73
CA PRO A 107 15.46 -20.17 10.43
C PRO A 107 14.92 -21.59 10.21
N ASP A 108 14.41 -21.86 9.01
CA ASP A 108 13.92 -23.20 8.68
C ASP A 108 15.09 -24.21 8.67
N VAL A 109 14.79 -25.47 8.91
CA VAL A 109 15.76 -26.57 8.98
C VAL A 109 16.60 -26.64 7.70
N VAL A 110 16.01 -26.30 6.56
CA VAL A 110 16.69 -26.21 5.27
C VAL A 110 17.78 -25.14 5.28
N THR A 111 17.50 -23.95 5.82
CA THR A 111 18.46 -22.84 5.91
C THR A 111 19.61 -23.18 6.84
N ILE A 112 19.32 -23.81 7.98
CA ILE A 112 20.35 -24.24 8.94
C ILE A 112 21.26 -25.32 8.33
N ALA A 113 20.68 -26.26 7.56
CA ALA A 113 21.45 -27.30 6.90
C ALA A 113 22.37 -26.70 5.81
N GLN A 114 21.86 -25.75 5.01
CA GLN A 114 22.66 -25.05 4.01
C GLN A 114 23.81 -24.27 4.64
N GLU A 115 23.55 -23.52 5.71
CA GLU A 115 24.58 -22.75 6.42
C GLU A 115 25.68 -23.66 6.99
N LYS A 116 25.31 -24.79 7.60
CA LYS A 116 26.29 -25.79 8.07
C LYS A 116 27.14 -26.36 6.94
N THR A 117 26.55 -26.65 5.78
CA THR A 117 27.31 -27.15 4.63
C THR A 117 28.28 -26.09 4.09
N GLU A 118 27.88 -24.81 4.09
CA GLU A 118 28.75 -23.72 3.65
C GLU A 118 29.92 -23.50 4.62
N GLU A 119 29.65 -23.56 5.93
CA GLU A 119 30.67 -23.44 6.97
C GLU A 119 31.68 -24.61 6.92
N GLU A 120 31.20 -25.84 6.71
CA GLU A 120 32.05 -27.01 6.50
C GLU A 120 32.94 -26.83 5.26
N LEU A 121 32.38 -26.38 4.14
CA LEU A 121 33.17 -26.10 2.92
C LEU A 121 34.21 -25.01 3.14
N LYS A 122 33.85 -23.90 3.79
CA LYS A 122 34.77 -22.80 4.10
C LYS A 122 35.91 -23.27 4.98
N SER A 123 35.60 -23.97 6.07
CA SER A 123 36.62 -24.49 6.98
C SER A 123 37.55 -25.51 6.30
N GLY A 124 37.02 -26.36 5.42
CA GLY A 124 37.81 -27.29 4.62
C GLY A 124 38.77 -26.59 3.65
N ILE A 125 38.34 -25.48 3.05
CA ILE A 125 39.19 -24.66 2.17
C ILE A 125 40.25 -23.91 2.98
N GLU A 126 39.91 -23.35 4.13
CA GLU A 126 40.87 -22.64 5.01
C GLU A 126 41.97 -23.57 5.53
N GLN A 127 41.61 -24.81 5.85
CA GLN A 127 42.54 -25.84 6.33
C GLN A 127 43.23 -26.59 5.19
N PHE A 128 42.95 -26.24 3.93
CA PHE A 128 43.49 -26.95 2.78
C PHE A 128 45.00 -26.72 2.66
N ASN A 129 45.78 -27.79 2.90
CA ASN A 129 47.21 -27.75 2.71
C ASN A 129 47.58 -27.99 1.24
N LYS A 130 47.96 -26.92 0.55
CA LYS A 130 48.42 -26.94 -0.85
C LYS A 130 49.59 -27.89 -1.09
N ASP A 131 50.44 -28.13 -0.09
CA ASP A 131 51.62 -29.00 -0.23
C ASP A 131 51.24 -30.49 -0.34
N GLN A 132 49.98 -30.85 -0.03
CA GLN A 132 49.44 -32.19 -0.28
C GLN A 132 49.02 -32.40 -1.74
N LEU A 133 48.94 -31.34 -2.55
CA LEU A 133 48.67 -31.47 -3.98
C LEU A 133 49.89 -32.07 -4.67
N ARG A 134 49.71 -33.25 -5.28
CA ARG A 134 50.72 -33.81 -6.16
C ARG A 134 50.93 -32.87 -7.35
N HIS A 135 52.18 -32.53 -7.64
CA HIS A 135 52.53 -31.84 -8.86
C HIS A 135 52.14 -32.69 -10.07
N GLN A 136 51.07 -32.29 -10.76
CA GLN A 136 50.67 -32.88 -12.02
C GLN A 136 51.18 -32.00 -13.15
N LYS A 137 52.06 -32.55 -13.98
CA LYS A 137 52.50 -31.90 -15.21
C LYS A 137 51.30 -31.86 -16.15
N THR A 138 50.75 -30.68 -16.38
CA THR A 138 49.69 -30.48 -17.37
C THR A 138 50.30 -30.67 -18.76
N GLU A 139 50.04 -31.82 -19.39
CA GLU A 139 50.18 -31.93 -20.83
C GLU A 139 48.92 -31.32 -21.46
N GLU A 140 49.11 -30.21 -22.17
CA GLU A 140 48.07 -29.69 -23.05
C GLU A 140 47.87 -30.71 -24.17
N LYS A 141 46.91 -31.61 -23.99
CA LYS A 141 46.37 -32.35 -25.12
C LYS A 141 45.70 -31.31 -25.98
N ASN A 142 46.28 -31.05 -27.14
CA ASN A 142 45.64 -30.35 -28.24
C ASN A 142 45.09 -31.43 -29.18
N PRO A 143 44.04 -32.19 -28.77
CA PRO A 143 43.50 -33.25 -29.61
C PRO A 143 43.03 -32.59 -30.91
N LEU A 144 43.50 -33.15 -32.02
CA LEU A 144 42.93 -32.77 -33.31
C LEU A 144 41.43 -33.07 -33.28
N PRO A 145 40.59 -32.24 -33.93
CA PRO A 145 39.17 -32.48 -34.05
C PRO A 145 38.92 -33.92 -34.49
N ASP A 146 38.04 -34.61 -33.79
CA ASP A 146 37.74 -35.98 -34.15
C ASP A 146 36.82 -36.04 -35.39
N LYS A 147 36.53 -37.25 -35.87
CA LYS A 147 35.67 -37.42 -37.05
C LYS A 147 34.26 -36.84 -36.84
N ASN A 148 33.76 -36.86 -35.60
CA ASN A 148 32.45 -36.34 -35.26
C ASN A 148 32.46 -34.80 -35.28
N ASP A 149 33.49 -34.17 -34.72
CA ASP A 149 33.69 -32.72 -34.73
C ASP A 149 33.71 -32.18 -36.16
N ILE A 150 34.51 -32.81 -37.04
CA ILE A 150 34.60 -32.43 -38.46
C ILE A 150 33.26 -32.63 -39.17
N SER A 151 32.53 -33.70 -38.83
CA SER A 151 31.22 -33.99 -39.44
C SER A 151 30.16 -32.99 -38.99
N GLN A 152 30.22 -32.54 -37.73
CA GLN A 152 29.34 -31.52 -37.20
C GLN A 152 29.63 -30.16 -37.82
N GLU A 153 30.90 -29.75 -37.89
CA GLU A 153 31.27 -28.49 -38.52
C GLU A 153 30.83 -28.43 -40.00
N LYS A 154 31.03 -29.51 -40.76
CA LYS A 154 30.57 -29.59 -42.16
C LYS A 154 29.04 -29.45 -42.28
N ARG A 155 28.29 -30.04 -41.35
CA ARG A 155 26.83 -29.93 -41.31
C ARG A 155 26.40 -28.50 -41.04
N GLU A 156 27.02 -27.84 -40.06
CA GLU A 156 26.73 -26.45 -39.70
C GLU A 156 27.10 -25.48 -40.81
N GLN A 157 28.23 -25.69 -41.49
CA GLN A 157 28.59 -24.91 -42.67
C GLN A 157 27.58 -25.10 -43.81
N GLY A 158 27.09 -26.32 -44.03
CA GLY A 158 26.04 -26.60 -45.01
C GLY A 158 24.74 -25.86 -44.69
N VAL A 159 24.29 -25.90 -43.43
CA VAL A 159 23.09 -25.16 -42.98
C VAL A 159 23.28 -23.65 -43.13
N LYS A 160 24.45 -23.11 -42.77
CA LYS A 160 24.75 -21.69 -42.96
C LYS A 160 24.68 -21.29 -44.43
N GLN A 161 25.28 -22.08 -45.33
CA GLN A 161 25.23 -21.81 -46.77
C GLN A 161 23.81 -21.90 -47.32
N GLU A 162 23.01 -22.86 -46.84
CA GLU A 162 21.61 -23.01 -47.23
C GLU A 162 20.78 -21.80 -46.78
N ILE A 163 20.96 -21.32 -45.54
CA ILE A 163 20.30 -20.12 -45.02
C ILE A 163 20.73 -18.87 -45.81
N THR A 164 22.03 -18.70 -46.09
CA THR A 164 22.52 -17.52 -46.84
C THR A 164 22.02 -17.51 -48.28
N ASN A 165 21.92 -18.68 -48.90
CA ASN A 165 21.46 -18.84 -50.28
C ASN A 165 19.95 -19.04 -50.38
N PHE A 166 19.22 -19.01 -49.25
CA PHE A 166 17.79 -19.24 -49.24
C PHE A 166 17.07 -18.10 -49.97
N PRO A 167 16.29 -18.40 -51.03
CA PRO A 167 15.61 -17.37 -51.79
C PRO A 167 14.49 -16.76 -50.95
N LYS A 168 14.62 -15.47 -50.64
CA LYS A 168 13.63 -14.70 -49.86
C LYS A 168 12.23 -14.71 -50.50
N SER A 169 12.12 -15.00 -51.80
CA SER A 169 10.85 -15.19 -52.51
C SER A 169 10.03 -16.40 -52.00
N LYS A 170 10.68 -17.38 -51.34
CA LYS A 170 10.00 -18.51 -50.69
C LYS A 170 9.49 -18.19 -49.29
N LEU A 171 9.84 -17.03 -48.72
CA LEU A 171 9.28 -16.58 -47.44
C LEU A 171 7.85 -16.08 -47.66
N ARG A 172 6.89 -16.58 -46.90
CA ARG A 172 5.54 -16.01 -46.87
C ARG A 172 5.57 -14.71 -46.08
N ARG A 173 4.86 -13.68 -46.56
CA ARG A 173 4.63 -12.47 -45.77
C ARG A 173 3.75 -12.83 -44.58
N ALA A 174 4.23 -12.54 -43.37
CA ALA A 174 3.39 -12.54 -42.18
C ALA A 174 2.54 -11.27 -42.21
N ASN A 175 1.21 -11.43 -42.19
CA ASN A 175 0.30 -10.30 -42.04
C ASN A 175 0.15 -10.03 -40.53
N THR A 176 0.77 -8.97 -40.03
CA THR A 176 0.56 -8.49 -38.67
C THR A 176 -0.71 -7.65 -38.65
N GLU A 177 -1.81 -8.23 -38.15
CA GLU A 177 -3.02 -7.48 -37.84
C GLU A 177 -2.83 -6.76 -36.51
N GLU A 178 -2.58 -5.45 -36.56
CA GLU A 178 -2.59 -4.59 -35.39
C GLU A 178 -4.05 -4.39 -34.95
N LYS A 179 -4.42 -4.98 -33.80
CA LYS A 179 -5.75 -4.76 -33.21
C LYS A 179 -5.83 -3.36 -32.60
N ILE A 180 -6.11 -2.36 -33.45
CA ILE A 180 -6.51 -1.04 -33.00
C ILE A 180 -7.95 -1.16 -32.48
N SER A 181 -8.10 -1.13 -31.15
CA SER A 181 -9.43 -1.14 -30.53
C SER A 181 -10.01 0.26 -30.59
N LEU A 182 -11.14 0.42 -31.28
CA LEU A 182 -11.88 1.68 -31.27
C LEU A 182 -12.39 1.98 -29.84
N PRO A 183 -12.50 3.26 -29.44
CA PRO A 183 -13.08 3.62 -28.15
C PRO A 183 -14.50 3.08 -28.03
N SER A 184 -14.87 2.67 -26.81
CA SER A 184 -16.21 2.13 -26.54
C SER A 184 -17.28 3.21 -26.73
N ALA A 185 -18.51 2.78 -27.01
CA ALA A 185 -19.66 3.70 -27.08
C ALA A 185 -19.83 4.51 -25.78
N GLU A 186 -19.48 3.91 -24.63
CA GLU A 186 -19.50 4.56 -23.33
C GLU A 186 -18.45 5.67 -23.22
N ALA A 187 -17.21 5.43 -23.67
CA ALA A 187 -16.15 6.44 -23.69
C ALA A 187 -16.55 7.66 -24.53
N ILE A 188 -17.14 7.41 -25.71
CA ILE A 188 -17.64 8.47 -26.60
C ILE A 188 -18.78 9.27 -25.94
N GLN A 189 -19.68 8.60 -25.22
CA GLN A 189 -20.78 9.27 -24.51
C GLN A 189 -20.28 10.09 -23.32
N GLN A 190 -19.28 9.61 -22.59
CA GLN A 190 -18.66 10.35 -21.51
C GLN A 190 -17.99 11.62 -22.04
N GLU A 191 -17.19 11.51 -23.09
CA GLU A 191 -16.53 12.66 -23.72
C GLU A 191 -17.54 13.71 -24.19
N LYS A 192 -18.64 13.28 -24.85
CA LYS A 192 -19.73 14.20 -25.25
C LYS A 192 -20.36 14.93 -24.06
N ARG A 193 -20.57 14.24 -22.93
CA ARG A 193 -21.11 14.85 -21.71
C ARG A 193 -20.15 15.90 -21.15
N GLU A 194 -18.86 15.59 -21.06
CA GLU A 194 -17.84 16.51 -20.55
C GLU A 194 -17.70 17.75 -21.41
N VAL A 195 -17.69 17.60 -22.74
CA VAL A 195 -17.67 18.72 -23.68
C VAL A 195 -18.90 19.61 -23.49
N ASN A 196 -20.07 19.02 -23.33
CA ASN A 196 -21.31 19.80 -23.12
C ASN A 196 -21.29 20.58 -21.79
N ILE A 197 -20.80 19.96 -20.71
CA ILE A 197 -20.64 20.64 -19.41
C ILE A 197 -19.69 21.82 -19.53
N ARG A 198 -18.51 21.61 -20.16
CA ARG A 198 -17.53 22.68 -20.37
C ARG A 198 -18.13 23.84 -21.16
N LYS A 199 -18.86 23.53 -22.23
CA LYS A 199 -19.55 24.55 -23.05
C LYS A 199 -20.58 25.33 -22.22
N SER A 200 -21.41 24.63 -21.44
CA SER A 200 -22.43 25.28 -20.59
C SER A 200 -21.82 26.20 -19.52
N LEU A 201 -20.66 25.85 -18.96
CA LEU A 201 -19.94 26.67 -18.00
C LEU A 201 -19.34 27.91 -18.67
N THR A 202 -18.80 27.78 -19.88
CA THR A 202 -18.25 28.92 -20.63
C THR A 202 -19.33 29.88 -21.12
N GLU A 203 -20.49 29.37 -21.51
CA GLU A 203 -21.63 30.16 -22.01
C GLU A 203 -22.55 30.66 -20.88
N PHE A 204 -22.23 30.34 -19.62
CA PHE A 204 -23.05 30.76 -18.49
C PHE A 204 -23.00 32.29 -18.29
N GLU A 205 -24.08 32.96 -18.69
CA GLU A 205 -24.26 34.39 -18.48
C GLU A 205 -24.53 34.71 -17.00
N LYS A 206 -23.47 35.15 -16.30
CA LYS A 206 -23.53 35.60 -14.90
C LYS A 206 -24.51 36.76 -14.65
N GLY A 207 -24.97 37.44 -15.70
CA GLY A 207 -25.98 38.51 -15.62
C GLY A 207 -27.38 38.03 -15.25
N ASN A 208 -27.67 36.73 -15.40
CA ASN A 208 -28.97 36.15 -15.01
C ASN A 208 -29.05 35.75 -13.52
N LEU A 209 -27.97 35.95 -12.75
CA LEU A 209 -27.98 35.71 -11.31
C LEU A 209 -28.74 36.85 -10.60
N LYS A 210 -29.77 36.50 -9.83
CA LYS A 210 -30.51 37.45 -9.00
C LYS A 210 -29.58 38.02 -7.92
N HIS A 211 -29.50 39.34 -7.81
CA HIS A 211 -28.78 39.98 -6.71
C HIS A 211 -29.52 39.69 -5.40
N VAL A 212 -28.84 39.03 -4.45
CA VAL A 212 -29.33 38.86 -3.08
C VAL A 212 -28.60 39.88 -2.21
N GLN A 213 -29.35 40.77 -1.56
CA GLN A 213 -28.81 41.71 -0.59
C GLN A 213 -28.80 41.03 0.78
N THR A 214 -27.61 40.66 1.26
CA THR A 214 -27.44 40.09 2.61
C THR A 214 -27.45 41.20 3.65
N GLU A 215 -28.45 41.20 4.54
CA GLU A 215 -28.41 41.99 5.77
C GLU A 215 -27.83 41.16 6.92
N GLU A 216 -26.71 41.61 7.48
CA GLU A 216 -26.14 41.06 8.71
C GLU A 216 -26.87 41.67 9.93
N LYS A 217 -27.60 40.86 10.69
CA LYS A 217 -28.21 41.27 11.96
C LYS A 217 -27.22 40.98 13.09
N ASN A 218 -26.52 42.01 13.59
CA ASN A 218 -25.84 41.99 14.89
C ASN A 218 -26.70 42.73 15.94
N PRO A 219 -27.72 42.10 16.54
CA PRO A 219 -28.44 42.72 17.64
C PRO A 219 -27.53 42.84 18.86
N LEU A 220 -27.52 44.02 19.48
CA LEU A 220 -26.86 44.24 20.77
C LEU A 220 -27.54 43.39 21.86
N PRO A 221 -26.81 43.01 22.93
CA PRO A 221 -27.41 42.29 24.05
C PRO A 221 -28.54 43.12 24.67
N ASP A 222 -29.71 42.50 24.85
CA ASP A 222 -30.86 43.15 25.49
C ASP A 222 -30.65 43.33 27.00
N ALA A 223 -31.41 44.24 27.60
CA ALA A 223 -31.30 44.59 29.03
C ALA A 223 -31.46 43.38 29.98
N THR A 224 -32.15 42.32 29.55
CA THR A 224 -32.29 41.07 30.29
C THR A 224 -30.97 40.32 30.42
N VAL A 225 -30.19 40.23 29.33
CA VAL A 225 -28.89 39.55 29.28
C VAL A 225 -27.89 40.29 30.17
N ILE A 226 -27.86 41.62 30.06
CA ILE A 226 -27.00 42.48 30.91
C ILE A 226 -27.40 42.36 32.40
N GLY A 227 -28.70 42.28 32.68
CA GLY A 227 -29.21 42.09 34.04
C GLY A 227 -28.79 40.76 34.67
N GLN A 228 -28.85 39.67 33.91
CA GLN A 228 -28.42 38.34 34.36
C GLN A 228 -26.92 38.31 34.64
N GLU A 229 -26.10 38.86 33.73
CA GLU A 229 -24.65 38.93 33.91
C GLU A 229 -24.29 39.71 35.19
N LYS A 230 -24.96 40.85 35.43
CA LYS A 230 -24.73 41.65 36.64
C LYS A 230 -25.10 40.89 37.93
N GLN A 231 -26.18 40.13 37.93
CA GLN A 231 -26.59 39.30 39.07
C GLN A 231 -25.58 38.18 39.35
N GLU A 232 -25.06 37.54 38.31
CA GLU A 232 -24.05 36.48 38.45
C GLU A 232 -22.76 37.03 39.05
N VAL A 233 -22.29 38.18 38.56
CA VAL A 233 -21.10 38.85 39.08
C VAL A 233 -21.28 39.20 40.57
N GLU A 234 -22.44 39.73 40.95
CA GLU A 234 -22.73 40.06 42.35
C GLU A 234 -22.77 38.82 43.25
N LEU A 235 -23.37 37.72 42.77
CA LEU A 235 -23.40 36.45 43.50
C LEU A 235 -22.00 35.89 43.71
N ARG A 236 -21.15 35.91 42.66
CA ARG A 236 -19.76 35.46 42.74
C ARG A 236 -18.97 36.28 43.77
N SER A 237 -19.15 37.60 43.80
CA SER A 237 -18.52 38.45 44.82
C SER A 237 -18.96 38.07 46.23
N LYS A 238 -20.27 37.92 46.47
CA LYS A 238 -20.81 37.56 47.79
C LYS A 238 -20.31 36.20 48.29
N ILE A 239 -20.15 35.22 47.40
CA ILE A 239 -19.59 33.91 47.76
C ILE A 239 -18.10 34.02 48.07
N SER A 240 -17.34 34.80 47.29
CA SER A 240 -15.91 35.03 47.51
C SER A 240 -15.64 35.70 48.86
N ASP A 241 -16.46 36.69 49.22
CA ASP A 241 -16.29 37.49 50.43
C ASP A 241 -16.96 36.86 51.66
N PHE A 242 -17.51 35.65 51.54
CA PHE A 242 -18.25 35.00 52.61
C PHE A 242 -17.33 34.57 53.77
N ASP A 243 -17.56 35.16 54.94
CA ASP A 243 -16.84 34.82 56.17
C ASP A 243 -17.33 33.49 56.76
N LYS A 244 -16.50 32.45 56.57
CA LYS A 244 -16.75 31.09 57.09
C LYS A 244 -16.85 31.01 58.61
N THR A 245 -16.37 32.01 59.35
CA THR A 245 -16.45 32.04 60.82
C THR A 245 -17.88 32.28 61.33
N THR A 246 -18.78 32.77 60.47
CA THR A 246 -20.20 32.97 60.77
C THR A 246 -21.03 31.68 60.75
N LEU A 247 -20.46 30.56 60.26
CA LEU A 247 -21.16 29.28 60.23
C LEU A 247 -21.33 28.71 61.64
N ALA A 248 -22.56 28.31 61.96
CA ALA A 248 -22.86 27.67 63.25
C ALA A 248 -22.05 26.37 63.41
N ARG A 249 -21.31 26.26 64.52
CA ARG A 249 -20.54 25.07 64.85
C ARG A 249 -21.50 23.92 65.17
N THR A 250 -21.48 22.88 64.36
CA THR A 250 -22.27 21.66 64.60
C THR A 250 -21.36 20.60 65.23
N GLU A 251 -21.74 20.09 66.40
CA GLU A 251 -21.00 19.04 67.11
C GLU A 251 -21.52 17.66 66.66
N THR A 252 -20.67 16.85 66.04
CA THR A 252 -21.01 15.50 65.60
C THR A 252 -20.71 14.50 66.70
N GLN A 253 -21.72 13.79 67.20
CA GLN A 253 -21.52 12.66 68.12
C GLN A 253 -21.45 11.34 67.34
N GLU A 254 -20.30 10.66 67.42
CA GLU A 254 -20.10 9.30 66.92
C GLU A 254 -20.62 8.28 67.95
N LYS A 255 -21.67 7.53 67.58
CA LYS A 255 -22.19 6.43 68.40
C LYS A 255 -21.38 5.19 68.08
N ASN A 256 -20.42 4.84 68.94
CA ASN A 256 -19.68 3.58 68.87
C ASN A 256 -20.20 2.62 69.96
N PRO A 257 -21.26 1.83 69.70
CA PRO A 257 -21.78 0.89 70.69
C PRO A 257 -20.78 -0.23 70.96
N LEU A 258 -20.62 -0.59 72.25
CA LEU A 258 -19.79 -1.72 72.65
C LEU A 258 -20.37 -3.05 72.12
N PRO A 259 -19.52 -4.05 71.81
CA PRO A 259 -19.99 -5.34 71.34
C PRO A 259 -20.90 -6.02 72.40
N PRO A 260 -21.95 -6.73 71.96
CA PRO A 260 -22.90 -7.37 72.86
C PRO A 260 -22.25 -8.49 73.70
N PRO A 261 -22.75 -8.76 74.92
CA PRO A 261 -22.18 -9.77 75.82
C PRO A 261 -22.03 -11.16 75.19
N GLU A 262 -22.95 -11.55 74.30
CA GLU A 262 -22.88 -12.84 73.60
C GLU A 262 -21.64 -12.95 72.70
N ALA A 263 -21.23 -11.86 72.05
CA ALA A 263 -20.03 -11.86 71.21
C ALA A 263 -18.77 -12.10 72.04
N ILE A 264 -18.71 -11.52 73.25
CA ILE A 264 -17.60 -11.67 74.19
C ILE A 264 -17.54 -13.10 74.75
N GLU A 265 -18.69 -13.71 75.06
CA GLU A 265 -18.75 -15.10 75.53
C GLU A 265 -18.35 -16.11 74.46
N MET A 266 -18.76 -15.88 73.20
CA MET A 266 -18.34 -16.72 72.08
C MET A 266 -16.83 -16.64 71.85
N GLU A 267 -16.26 -15.43 71.92
CA GLU A 267 -14.82 -15.24 71.76
C GLU A 267 -14.02 -15.93 72.89
N LYS A 268 -14.47 -15.82 74.15
CA LYS A 268 -13.86 -16.56 75.26
C LYS A 268 -13.90 -18.07 75.08
N LYS A 269 -15.03 -18.64 74.63
CA LYS A 269 -15.13 -20.07 74.35
C LYS A 269 -14.18 -20.51 73.25
N LEU A 270 -14.04 -19.71 72.19
CA LEU A 270 -13.11 -20.01 71.11
C LEU A 270 -11.67 -20.00 71.62
N GLU A 271 -11.32 -19.02 72.44
CA GLU A 271 -9.97 -18.90 73.01
C GLU A 271 -9.63 -20.07 73.95
N GLU A 272 -10.58 -20.53 74.77
CA GLU A 272 -10.41 -21.74 75.58
C GLU A 272 -10.21 -22.98 74.73
N HIS A 273 -10.97 -23.12 73.64
CA HIS A 273 -10.84 -24.25 72.72
C HIS A 273 -9.45 -24.27 72.06
N ILE A 274 -8.97 -23.11 71.60
CA ILE A 274 -7.64 -22.98 70.98
C ILE A 274 -6.55 -23.33 72.01
N LYS A 275 -6.61 -22.79 73.23
CA LYS A 275 -5.65 -23.12 74.30
C LYS A 275 -5.64 -24.62 74.63
N GLY A 276 -6.81 -25.27 74.59
CA GLY A 276 -6.91 -26.71 74.78
C GLY A 276 -6.20 -27.53 73.68
N ILE A 277 -6.28 -27.07 72.42
CA ILE A 277 -5.55 -27.68 71.30
C ILE A 277 -4.04 -27.42 71.42
N GLU A 278 -3.64 -26.17 71.69
CA GLU A 278 -2.22 -25.80 71.81
C GLU A 278 -1.52 -26.52 72.97
N GLY A 279 -2.23 -26.76 74.08
CA GLY A 279 -1.72 -27.50 75.23
C GLY A 279 -1.72 -29.02 75.08
N PHE A 280 -2.24 -29.57 73.98
CA PHE A 280 -2.37 -31.01 73.81
C PHE A 280 -1.03 -31.68 73.56
N LYS A 281 -0.63 -32.60 74.45
CA LYS A 281 0.62 -33.36 74.32
C LYS A 281 0.47 -34.44 73.25
N LYS A 282 1.05 -34.21 72.08
CA LYS A 282 1.05 -35.15 70.95
C LYS A 282 1.60 -36.55 71.33
N ASP A 283 2.49 -36.62 72.31
CA ASP A 283 3.09 -37.88 72.79
C ASP A 283 2.10 -38.79 73.53
N GLU A 284 0.95 -38.28 73.97
CA GLU A 284 -0.13 -39.07 74.57
C GLU A 284 -1.04 -39.73 73.51
N LEU A 285 -0.83 -39.40 72.23
CA LEU A 285 -1.57 -39.99 71.12
C LEU A 285 -1.09 -41.43 70.87
N LYS A 286 -1.92 -42.41 71.23
CA LYS A 286 -1.62 -43.82 70.98
C LYS A 286 -1.47 -44.07 69.47
N HIS A 287 -0.43 -44.81 69.08
CA HIS A 287 -0.27 -45.27 67.70
C HIS A 287 -1.47 -46.16 67.32
N ALA A 288 -2.23 -45.73 66.32
CA ALA A 288 -3.30 -46.52 65.73
C ALA A 288 -2.69 -47.39 64.62
N GLU A 289 -2.47 -48.67 64.92
CA GLU A 289 -1.97 -49.63 63.93
C GLU A 289 -3.13 -50.09 63.04
N THR A 290 -3.15 -49.61 61.80
CA THR A 290 -4.12 -50.00 60.78
C THR A 290 -3.78 -51.39 60.25
N GLN A 291 -4.53 -52.42 60.67
CA GLN A 291 -4.41 -53.76 60.07
C GLN A 291 -5.15 -53.80 58.73
N VAL A 292 -4.38 -53.81 57.63
CA VAL A 292 -4.91 -54.15 56.30
C VAL A 292 -5.12 -55.66 56.24
N ARG A 293 -6.38 -56.12 56.28
CA ARG A 293 -6.71 -57.54 56.04
C ARG A 293 -6.76 -57.81 54.55
N GLU A 294 -5.63 -58.20 53.96
CA GLU A 294 -5.62 -58.85 52.64
C GLU A 294 -6.07 -60.30 52.80
N ARG A 295 -7.36 -60.55 52.58
CA ARG A 295 -7.91 -61.90 52.46
C ARG A 295 -7.98 -62.24 50.97
N LEU A 296 -7.29 -63.31 50.58
CA LEU A 296 -7.40 -63.87 49.23
C LEU A 296 -8.87 -64.26 48.96
N PRO A 297 -9.40 -64.05 47.74
CA PRO A 297 -10.77 -64.38 47.40
C PRO A 297 -11.09 -65.85 47.74
N SER A 298 -12.19 -66.07 48.43
CA SER A 298 -12.68 -67.42 48.74
C SER A 298 -13.26 -68.08 47.48
N LYS A 299 -13.44 -69.42 47.53
CA LYS A 299 -14.12 -70.13 46.42
C LYS A 299 -15.54 -69.62 46.17
N GLU A 300 -16.19 -69.07 47.19
CA GLU A 300 -17.51 -68.43 47.07
C GLU A 300 -17.42 -67.09 46.34
N ASP A 301 -16.41 -66.27 46.64
CA ASP A 301 -16.16 -65.00 45.93
C ASP A 301 -15.92 -65.26 44.43
N ILE A 302 -15.13 -66.28 44.10
CA ILE A 302 -14.86 -66.67 42.70
C ILE A 302 -16.11 -67.26 42.02
N ALA A 303 -16.95 -68.00 42.76
CA ALA A 303 -18.18 -68.57 42.21
C ALA A 303 -19.23 -67.48 41.92
N LEU A 304 -19.35 -66.47 42.78
CA LEU A 304 -20.20 -65.30 42.54
C LEU A 304 -19.72 -64.51 41.32
N GLU A 305 -18.40 -64.32 41.17
CA GLU A 305 -17.85 -63.62 40.01
C GLU A 305 -18.13 -64.38 38.70
N LYS A 306 -17.93 -65.71 38.69
CA LYS A 306 -18.28 -66.55 37.53
C LYS A 306 -19.78 -66.57 37.22
N ALA A 307 -20.64 -66.54 38.23
CA ALA A 307 -22.08 -66.42 38.03
C ALA A 307 -22.52 -65.04 37.53
N SER A 308 -21.72 -63.99 37.78
CA SER A 308 -21.94 -62.64 37.26
C SER A 308 -21.29 -62.37 35.89
N GLY A 309 -20.44 -63.29 35.40
CA GLY A 309 -19.71 -63.16 34.14
C GLY A 309 -20.39 -63.75 32.89
N ASP A 310 -21.50 -64.47 33.04
CA ASP A 310 -22.38 -64.93 31.95
C ASP A 310 -23.70 -64.13 31.97
N LYS A 311 -23.62 -62.82 31.68
CA LYS A 311 -24.70 -61.98 31.13
C LYS A 311 -24.13 -60.85 30.29
#